data_AF-T0TXA7-F1
#
_entry.id   AF-T0TXA7-F1
#
_cell.length_a   1.000
_cell.length_b   1.000
_cell.length_c   1.000
_cell.angle_alpha   90.00
_cell.angle_beta   90.00
_cell.angle_gamma   90.00
#
_symmetry.space_group_name_H-M   'P 1'
#
loop_
_entity.id
_entity.type
_entity.pdbx_description
1 polymer ?
#
loop_
_entity_poly.entity_id
_entity_poly.type
_entity_poly.pdbx_seq_one_letter_code
_entity_poly.pdbx_strand_id
1 'polypeptide(L)'
;MITSEEIKARLWNGATELRGSMDASRYKDYMLGLMFYKFLSDKTLKTFAELSGLSTDVDVFEEYQKAHELYEKDLEKMISDNLGYVVKPKYLYQKWLNDMNTGQFEVQTVTESLGEFERSVVSTDETDDFNGLFSSSTLDLSDTALGSDLNTRSKNIQALIRLFEDLDMVALQKSDILGDAYEYLIGQFAMESGKKAGEFYTPHQVSEVMAQIVATNKSLTSIYDPTVGSGSLLLTVKKHLSEEQQKVLSYYGQEKTQRLTT
;
A
#
# COMPACT_ATOMS: atom_id res chain seq x y z
N MET A 1 -6.89 20.86 -3.64
CA MET A 1 -6.75 19.39 -3.77
C MET A 1 -5.45 19.12 -4.47
N ILE A 2 -4.65 18.19 -3.97
CA ILE A 2 -3.43 17.74 -4.65
C ILE A 2 -3.86 16.92 -5.86
N THR A 3 -3.27 17.19 -7.01
CA THR A 3 -3.54 16.49 -8.27
C THR A 3 -2.77 15.17 -8.36
N SER A 4 -3.22 14.27 -9.24
CA SER A 4 -2.50 13.01 -9.52
C SER A 4 -1.04 13.25 -9.90
N GLU A 5 -0.76 14.22 -10.77
CA GLU A 5 0.60 14.51 -11.23
C GLU A 5 1.49 15.08 -10.12
N GLU A 6 0.93 15.89 -9.22
CA GLU A 6 1.66 16.39 -8.04
C GLU A 6 2.02 15.25 -7.07
N ILE A 7 1.10 14.29 -6.86
CA ILE A 7 1.41 13.09 -6.05
C ILE A 7 2.49 12.26 -6.72
N LYS A 8 2.35 11.93 -8.01
CA LYS A 8 3.35 11.15 -8.76
C LYS A 8 4.74 11.81 -8.71
N ALA A 9 4.80 13.13 -8.94
CA ALA A 9 6.04 13.89 -8.88
C ALA A 9 6.63 13.91 -7.47
N ARG A 10 5.82 14.16 -6.44
CA ARG A 10 6.26 14.13 -5.03
C ARG A 10 6.84 12.78 -4.66
N LEU A 11 6.14 11.70 -4.98
CA LEU A 11 6.56 10.35 -4.68
C LEU A 11 7.87 10.03 -5.40
N TRP A 12 7.97 10.33 -6.70
CA TRP A 12 9.19 10.07 -7.47
C TRP A 12 10.40 10.89 -7.02
N ASN A 13 10.20 12.17 -6.71
CA ASN A 13 11.25 13.04 -6.20
C ASN A 13 11.72 12.55 -4.83
N GLY A 14 10.79 12.24 -3.93
CA GLY A 14 11.10 11.63 -2.63
C GLY A 14 11.89 10.34 -2.78
N ALA A 15 11.51 9.48 -3.73
CA ALA A 15 12.25 8.27 -4.02
C ALA A 15 13.67 8.55 -4.51
N THR A 16 13.84 9.50 -5.43
CA THR A 16 15.15 9.84 -6.01
C THR A 16 16.08 10.46 -4.96
N GLU A 17 15.55 11.34 -4.11
CA GLU A 17 16.31 12.03 -3.07
C GLU A 17 16.73 11.10 -1.93
N LEU A 18 15.80 10.27 -1.44
CA LEU A 18 16.02 9.43 -0.27
C LEU A 18 16.69 8.09 -0.60
N ARG A 19 16.68 7.67 -1.87
CA ARG A 19 17.36 6.46 -2.33
C ARG A 19 18.88 6.54 -2.16
N GLY A 20 19.47 7.72 -2.32
CA GLY A 20 20.92 7.89 -2.36
C GLY A 20 21.57 6.92 -3.36
N SER A 21 22.47 6.06 -2.87
CA SER A 21 23.17 5.04 -3.67
C SER A 21 22.45 3.69 -3.75
N MET A 22 21.26 3.54 -3.16
CA MET A 22 20.52 2.28 -3.21
C MET A 22 19.99 1.99 -4.61
N ASP A 23 19.92 0.72 -4.98
CA ASP A 23 19.30 0.28 -6.22
C ASP A 23 17.78 0.61 -6.24
N ALA A 24 17.31 1.07 -7.40
CA ALA A 24 15.93 1.48 -7.64
C ALA A 24 14.92 0.38 -7.26
N SER A 25 15.23 -0.88 -7.61
CA SER A 25 14.34 -2.01 -7.33
C SER A 25 14.25 -2.33 -5.84
N ARG A 26 15.29 -2.05 -5.04
CA ARG A 26 15.24 -2.25 -3.59
C ARG A 26 14.47 -1.13 -2.91
N TYR A 27 14.73 0.12 -3.30
CA TYR A 27 14.02 1.28 -2.76
C TYR A 27 12.50 1.19 -2.97
N LYS A 28 12.08 0.71 -4.15
CA LYS A 28 10.68 0.49 -4.50
C LYS A 28 9.92 -0.26 -3.41
N ASP A 29 10.46 -1.36 -2.91
CA ASP A 29 9.72 -2.23 -2.00
C ASP A 29 9.46 -1.54 -0.65
N TYR A 30 10.44 -0.78 -0.14
CA TYR A 30 10.26 0.05 1.06
C TYR A 30 9.18 1.10 0.87
N MET A 31 9.23 1.81 -0.26
CA MET A 31 8.32 2.90 -0.56
C MET A 31 6.88 2.40 -0.72
N LEU A 32 6.67 1.37 -1.53
CA LEU A 32 5.36 0.79 -1.79
C LEU A 32 4.79 0.14 -0.52
N GLY A 33 5.61 -0.60 0.23
CA GLY A 33 5.17 -1.25 1.45
C GLY A 33 4.79 -0.27 2.57
N LEU A 34 5.57 0.80 2.78
CA LEU A 34 5.22 1.84 3.76
C LEU A 34 4.00 2.66 3.34
N MET A 35 3.85 2.94 2.03
CA MET A 35 2.66 3.61 1.50
C MET A 35 1.41 2.76 1.73
N PHE A 36 1.51 1.45 1.45
CA PHE A 36 0.41 0.52 1.68
C PHE A 36 0.07 0.40 3.18
N TYR A 37 1.07 0.33 4.06
CA TYR A 37 0.83 0.29 5.50
C TYR A 37 0.16 1.56 6.03
N LYS A 38 0.53 2.74 5.49
CA LYS A 38 -0.19 3.98 5.79
C LYS A 38 -1.66 3.90 5.36
N PHE A 39 -1.93 3.38 4.16
CA PHE A 39 -3.31 3.19 3.69
C PHE A 39 -4.11 2.29 4.65
N LEU A 40 -3.55 1.16 5.10
CA LEU A 40 -4.20 0.27 6.07
C LEU A 40 -4.49 0.98 7.41
N SER A 41 -3.54 1.77 7.90
CA SER A 41 -3.69 2.54 9.14
C SER A 41 -4.77 3.62 9.01
N ASP A 42 -4.73 4.42 7.96
CA ASP A 42 -5.73 5.47 7.69
C ASP A 42 -7.13 4.87 7.51
N LYS A 43 -7.22 3.72 6.82
CA LYS A 43 -8.50 3.03 6.59
C LYS A 43 -9.07 2.48 7.89
N THR A 44 -8.23 1.92 8.77
CA THR A 44 -8.64 1.49 10.12
C THR A 44 -9.25 2.65 10.91
N LEU A 45 -8.54 3.80 10.97
CA LEU A 45 -9.02 4.98 11.69
C LEU A 45 -10.31 5.54 11.08
N LYS A 46 -10.40 5.58 9.75
CA LYS A 46 -11.61 6.07 9.08
C LYS A 46 -12.82 5.18 9.35
N THR A 47 -12.67 3.87 9.27
CA THR A 47 -13.74 2.93 9.60
C THR A 47 -14.16 3.06 11.06
N PHE A 48 -13.20 3.19 11.99
CA PHE A 48 -13.51 3.44 13.39
C PHE A 48 -14.33 4.73 13.58
N ALA A 49 -13.93 5.83 12.93
CA ALA A 49 -14.66 7.10 12.99
C ALA A 49 -16.07 6.99 12.43
N GLU A 50 -16.24 6.31 11.28
CA GLU A 50 -17.53 6.09 10.63
C GLU A 50 -18.47 5.24 11.50
N LEU A 51 -17.97 4.14 12.08
CA LEU A 51 -18.76 3.25 12.94
C LEU A 51 -19.12 3.88 14.30
N SER A 52 -18.24 4.73 14.83
CA SER A 52 -18.44 5.41 16.12
C SER A 52 -19.21 6.73 15.98
N GLY A 53 -19.51 7.16 14.75
CA GLY A 53 -20.20 8.43 14.48
C GLY A 53 -19.41 9.66 14.93
N LEU A 54 -18.08 9.60 14.87
CA LEU A 54 -17.22 10.72 15.25
C LEU A 54 -17.38 11.89 14.28
N SER A 55 -17.29 13.11 14.81
CA SER A 55 -17.27 14.32 13.99
C SER A 55 -15.90 14.52 13.34
N THR A 56 -15.82 15.40 12.34
CA THR A 56 -14.59 15.61 11.56
C THR A 56 -13.54 16.46 12.27
N ASP A 57 -13.87 17.06 13.40
CA ASP A 57 -13.03 17.99 14.18
C ASP A 57 -12.32 17.33 15.37
N VAL A 58 -12.52 16.03 15.59
CA VAL A 58 -11.83 15.28 16.66
C VAL A 58 -10.55 14.63 16.17
N ASP A 59 -9.61 14.42 17.10
CA ASP A 59 -8.47 13.55 16.87
C ASP A 59 -8.92 12.10 16.92
N VAL A 60 -9.17 11.53 15.73
CA VAL A 60 -9.63 10.14 15.58
C VAL A 60 -8.61 9.15 16.14
N PHE A 61 -7.31 9.45 16.10
CA PHE A 61 -6.28 8.57 16.63
C PHE A 61 -6.35 8.50 18.16
N GLU A 62 -6.49 9.64 18.84
CA GLU A 62 -6.67 9.66 20.29
C GLU A 62 -7.97 8.96 20.73
N GLU A 63 -9.07 9.21 20.03
CA GLU A 63 -10.35 8.56 20.34
C GLU A 63 -10.29 7.05 20.11
N TYR A 64 -9.57 6.60 19.08
CA TYR A 64 -9.36 5.18 18.83
C TYR A 64 -8.53 4.53 19.95
N GLN A 65 -7.49 5.20 20.44
CA GLN A 65 -6.71 4.72 21.59
C GLN A 65 -7.59 4.56 22.84
N LYS A 66 -8.39 5.58 23.18
CA LYS A 66 -9.29 5.54 24.34
C LYS A 66 -10.34 4.43 24.21
N ALA A 67 -10.95 4.30 23.03
CA ALA A 67 -11.94 3.26 22.79
C ALA A 67 -11.32 1.86 22.88
N HIS A 68 -10.10 1.69 22.35
CA HIS A 68 -9.39 0.41 22.42
C HIS A 68 -9.04 0.02 23.85
N GLU A 69 -8.68 0.95 24.73
CA GLU A 69 -8.48 0.69 26.16
C GLU A 69 -9.75 0.22 26.89
N LEU A 70 -10.94 0.62 26.41
CA LEU A 70 -12.22 0.27 27.03
C LEU A 70 -12.83 -1.02 26.50
N TYR A 71 -12.70 -1.26 25.19
CA TYR A 71 -13.42 -2.32 24.49
C TYR A 71 -12.51 -3.39 23.89
N GLU A 72 -11.19 -3.13 23.81
CA GLU A 72 -10.14 -4.03 23.30
C GLU A 72 -10.59 -4.89 22.09
N LYS A 73 -10.84 -6.19 22.35
CA LYS A 73 -11.15 -7.20 21.34
C LYS A 73 -12.49 -6.98 20.65
N ASP A 74 -13.49 -6.41 21.32
CA ASP A 74 -14.79 -6.16 20.73
C ASP A 74 -14.69 -5.06 19.67
N LEU A 75 -13.87 -4.03 19.92
CA LEU A 75 -13.57 -2.99 18.96
C LEU A 75 -12.75 -3.53 17.78
N GLU A 76 -11.71 -4.31 18.06
CA GLU A 76 -10.90 -4.97 17.04
C GLU A 76 -11.77 -5.82 16.11
N LYS A 77 -12.67 -6.63 16.67
CA LYS A 77 -13.60 -7.46 15.91
C LYS A 77 -14.57 -6.61 15.08
N MET A 78 -15.16 -5.57 15.66
CA MET A 78 -16.10 -4.70 14.94
C MET A 78 -15.47 -4.07 13.69
N ILE A 79 -14.21 -3.62 13.78
CA ILE A 79 -13.47 -3.07 12.65
C ILE A 79 -13.11 -4.17 11.65
N SER A 80 -12.61 -5.31 12.15
CA SER A 80 -12.23 -6.46 11.31
C SER A 80 -13.41 -7.03 10.54
N ASP A 81 -14.61 -7.08 11.10
CA ASP A 81 -15.82 -7.55 10.42
C ASP A 81 -16.22 -6.63 9.24
N ASN A 82 -15.75 -5.38 9.22
CA ASN A 82 -15.97 -4.43 8.12
C ASN A 82 -14.82 -4.37 7.10
N LEU A 83 -13.58 -4.56 7.54
CA LEU A 83 -12.38 -4.37 6.71
C LEU A 83 -11.66 -5.67 6.32
N GLY A 84 -11.93 -6.78 7.01
CA GLY A 84 -11.13 -8.00 6.96
C GLY A 84 -9.82 -7.94 7.75
N TYR A 85 -9.51 -6.79 8.37
CA TYR A 85 -8.31 -6.59 9.19
C TYR A 85 -8.51 -5.45 10.19
N VAL A 86 -7.57 -5.32 11.14
CA VAL A 86 -7.49 -4.16 12.04
C VAL A 86 -6.04 -3.86 12.40
N VAL A 87 -5.66 -2.58 12.39
CA VAL A 87 -4.37 -2.13 12.93
C VAL A 87 -4.58 -1.64 14.36
N LYS A 88 -3.93 -2.29 15.34
CA LYS A 88 -4.05 -1.90 16.75
C LYS A 88 -3.43 -0.52 16.99
N PRO A 89 -3.88 0.26 17.99
CA PRO A 89 -3.40 1.63 18.17
C PRO A 89 -1.89 1.76 18.34
N LYS A 90 -1.25 0.79 19.02
CA LYS A 90 0.22 0.73 19.20
C LYS A 90 0.99 0.63 17.86
N TYR A 91 0.38 0.04 16.84
CA TYR A 91 1.02 -0.29 15.57
C TYR A 91 0.57 0.63 14.42
N LEU A 92 -0.27 1.63 14.69
CA LEU A 92 -0.71 2.57 13.66
C LEU A 92 0.45 3.44 13.14
N TYR A 93 0.35 3.79 11.87
CA TYR A 93 1.25 4.76 11.24
C TYR A 93 1.31 6.10 11.99
N GLN A 94 0.16 6.58 12.50
CA GLN A 94 0.04 7.79 13.32
C GLN A 94 0.85 7.68 14.61
N LYS A 95 0.94 6.49 15.22
CA LYS A 95 1.77 6.25 16.40
C LYS A 95 3.25 6.45 16.07
N TRP A 96 3.71 5.97 14.90
CA TRP A 96 5.09 6.19 14.48
C TRP A 96 5.40 7.68 14.30
N LEU A 97 4.49 8.44 13.67
CA LEU A 97 4.66 9.89 13.51
C LEU A 97 4.75 10.62 14.87
N ASN A 98 3.89 10.26 15.81
CA ASN A 98 3.94 10.81 17.18
C ASN A 98 5.25 10.47 17.89
N ASP A 99 5.74 9.25 17.76
CA ASP A 99 7.02 8.82 18.34
C ASP A 99 8.20 9.55 17.69
N MET A 100 8.13 9.82 16.38
CA MET A 100 9.16 10.59 15.68
C MET A 100 9.19 12.04 16.16
N ASN A 101 8.01 12.64 16.38
CA ASN A 101 7.89 14.02 16.84
C ASN A 101 8.29 14.20 18.31
N THR A 102 8.17 13.14 19.12
CA THR A 102 8.59 13.13 20.54
C THR A 102 10.00 12.59 20.78
N GLY A 103 10.68 12.12 19.72
CA GLY A 103 12.03 11.54 19.81
C GLY A 103 12.08 10.13 20.41
N GLN A 104 10.94 9.43 20.47
CA GLN A 104 10.81 8.06 20.97
C GLN A 104 10.75 7.01 19.86
N PHE A 105 10.92 7.41 18.59
CA PHE A 105 10.83 6.51 17.46
C PHE A 105 11.98 5.50 17.41
N GLU A 106 11.62 4.23 17.30
CA GLU A 106 12.55 3.12 17.08
C GLU A 106 12.14 2.35 15.82
N VAL A 107 13.10 2.10 14.92
CA VAL A 107 12.86 1.34 13.67
C VAL A 107 12.23 -0.02 13.94
N GLN A 108 12.57 -0.64 15.06
CA GLN A 108 12.01 -1.92 15.47
C GLN A 108 10.50 -1.88 15.62
N THR A 109 9.91 -0.75 16.03
CA THR A 109 8.46 -0.60 16.13
C THR A 109 7.77 -0.76 14.77
N VAL A 110 8.40 -0.33 13.68
CA VAL A 110 7.89 -0.51 12.32
C VAL A 110 7.89 -1.99 11.96
N THR A 111 9.01 -2.69 12.16
CA THR A 111 9.11 -4.13 11.91
C THR A 111 8.09 -4.94 12.74
N GLU A 112 7.92 -4.59 14.01
CA GLU A 112 6.93 -5.22 14.89
C GLU A 112 5.50 -4.99 14.40
N SER A 113 5.20 -3.77 13.96
CA SER A 113 3.87 -3.39 13.45
C SER A 113 3.51 -4.13 12.16
N LEU A 114 4.46 -4.29 11.24
CA LEU A 114 4.29 -5.08 10.02
C LEU A 114 4.02 -6.56 10.36
N GLY A 115 4.84 -7.15 11.23
CA GLY A 115 4.69 -8.55 11.62
C GLY A 115 3.42 -8.83 12.44
N GLU A 116 2.97 -7.89 13.29
CA GLU A 116 1.70 -8.00 14.00
C GLU A 116 0.50 -7.92 13.05
N PHE A 117 0.56 -7.05 12.04
CA PHE A 117 -0.47 -6.99 11.02
C PHE A 117 -0.60 -8.32 10.28
N GLU A 118 0.50 -8.89 9.77
CA GLU A 118 0.47 -10.19 9.08
C GLU A 118 -0.11 -11.29 9.97
N ARG A 119 0.29 -11.35 11.26
CA ARG A 119 -0.27 -12.32 12.21
C ARG A 119 -1.76 -12.13 12.45
N SER A 120 -2.22 -10.88 12.53
CA SER A 120 -3.63 -10.57 12.81
C SER A 120 -4.54 -11.04 11.68
N VAL A 121 -4.10 -10.90 10.42
CA VAL A 121 -4.91 -11.25 9.25
C VAL A 121 -4.91 -12.74 8.96
N VAL A 122 -3.80 -13.45 9.24
CA VAL A 122 -3.77 -14.93 9.10
C VAL A 122 -4.68 -15.63 10.12
N SER A 123 -4.98 -14.98 11.25
CA SER A 123 -5.81 -15.58 12.30
C SER A 123 -7.32 -15.52 12.04
N THR A 124 -7.76 -14.76 11.03
CA THR A 124 -9.15 -14.77 10.56
C THR A 124 -9.29 -15.83 9.49
N ASP A 125 -10.09 -16.87 9.74
CA ASP A 125 -10.27 -18.09 8.91
C ASP A 125 -10.74 -17.84 7.45
N GLU A 126 -10.81 -16.60 6.97
CA GLU A 126 -11.50 -16.23 5.72
C GLU A 126 -10.60 -15.71 4.58
N THR A 127 -9.34 -15.31 4.81
CA THR A 127 -8.48 -14.80 3.71
C THR A 127 -6.98 -15.04 3.92
N ASP A 128 -6.34 -15.76 3.00
CA ASP A 128 -4.87 -15.88 2.87
C ASP A 128 -4.28 -14.68 2.07
N ASP A 129 -5.10 -13.69 1.75
CA ASP A 129 -4.82 -12.60 0.79
C ASP A 129 -3.68 -11.66 1.22
N PHE A 130 -3.38 -11.59 2.52
CA PHE A 130 -2.35 -10.70 3.08
C PHE A 130 -1.08 -11.45 3.50
N ASN A 131 -1.03 -12.76 3.31
CA ASN A 131 0.08 -13.59 3.76
C ASN A 131 1.36 -13.30 2.96
N GLY A 132 2.42 -12.92 3.67
CA GLY A 132 3.73 -12.65 3.09
C GLY A 132 3.88 -11.29 2.41
N LEU A 133 2.89 -10.41 2.53
CA LEU A 133 2.90 -9.06 1.95
C LEU A 133 4.04 -8.20 2.49
N PHE A 134 4.32 -8.31 3.78
CA PHE A 134 5.36 -7.57 4.49
C PHE A 134 6.49 -8.44 5.03
N SER A 135 6.61 -9.67 4.52
CA SER A 135 7.64 -10.60 4.95
C SER A 135 9.04 -9.99 4.81
N SER A 136 10.01 -10.50 5.56
CA SER A 136 11.38 -9.99 5.53
C SER A 136 12.07 -10.11 4.16
N SER A 137 11.53 -10.91 3.22
CA SER A 137 12.00 -10.95 1.83
C SER A 137 11.52 -9.75 1.01
N THR A 138 10.47 -9.05 1.45
CA THR A 138 9.90 -7.85 0.81
C THR A 138 10.31 -6.56 1.53
N LEU A 139 10.37 -6.55 2.86
CA LEU A 139 10.62 -5.34 3.67
C LEU A 139 11.65 -5.58 4.79
N ASP A 140 12.93 -5.69 4.43
CA ASP A 140 14.02 -5.79 5.42
C ASP A 140 14.50 -4.41 5.86
N LEU A 141 13.97 -3.89 6.97
CA LEU A 141 14.39 -2.60 7.54
C LEU A 141 15.79 -2.62 8.18
N SER A 142 16.42 -3.80 8.27
CA SER A 142 17.81 -3.94 8.71
C SER A 142 18.81 -3.85 7.56
N ASP A 143 18.35 -3.73 6.31
CA ASP A 143 19.21 -3.70 5.13
C ASP A 143 20.21 -2.53 5.15
N THR A 144 21.47 -2.83 4.83
CA THR A 144 22.54 -1.83 4.76
C THR A 144 22.39 -0.86 3.58
N ALA A 145 21.56 -1.20 2.60
CA ALA A 145 21.22 -0.29 1.50
C ALA A 145 20.34 0.89 1.96
N LEU A 146 19.61 0.76 3.08
CA LEU A 146 18.94 1.90 3.72
C LEU A 146 19.92 2.81 4.47
N GLY A 147 21.18 2.40 4.65
CA GLY A 147 22.22 3.18 5.32
C GLY A 147 23.32 2.30 5.91
N SER A 148 24.55 2.80 5.88
CA SER A 148 25.73 2.08 6.37
C SER A 148 25.75 1.83 7.87
N ASP A 149 24.96 2.59 8.64
CA ASP A 149 24.89 2.51 10.10
C ASP A 149 23.44 2.65 10.61
N LEU A 150 23.21 2.37 11.90
CA LEU A 150 21.88 2.41 12.52
C LEU A 150 21.22 3.80 12.47
N ASN A 151 22.00 4.87 12.67
CA ASN A 151 21.47 6.23 12.71
C ASN A 151 21.05 6.70 11.32
N THR A 152 21.89 6.43 10.31
CA THR A 152 21.57 6.75 8.91
C THR A 152 20.33 5.97 8.44
N ARG A 153 20.24 4.66 8.76
CA ARG A 153 19.04 3.86 8.45
C ARG A 153 17.78 4.41 9.11
N SER A 154 17.83 4.71 10.41
CA SER A 154 16.69 5.29 11.13
C SER A 154 16.24 6.61 10.50
N LYS A 155 17.17 7.49 10.16
CA LYS A 155 16.86 8.77 9.48
C LYS A 155 16.19 8.56 8.11
N ASN A 156 16.68 7.63 7.31
CA ASN A 156 16.12 7.36 5.98
C ASN A 156 14.71 6.74 6.07
N ILE A 157 14.49 5.83 7.03
CA ILE A 157 13.16 5.26 7.30
C ILE A 157 12.19 6.35 7.78
N GLN A 158 12.64 7.23 8.69
CA GLN A 158 11.84 8.37 9.14
C GLN A 158 11.49 9.32 7.98
N ALA A 159 12.45 9.60 7.09
CA ALA A 159 12.19 10.44 5.92
C ALA A 159 11.18 9.80 4.96
N LEU A 160 11.27 8.48 4.77
CA LEU A 160 10.28 7.68 4.02
C LEU A 160 8.90 7.74 4.65
N ILE A 161 8.78 7.63 5.97
CA ILE A 161 7.51 7.77 6.68
C ILE A 161 6.96 9.19 6.49
N ARG A 162 7.78 10.22 6.67
CA ARG A 162 7.36 11.62 6.49
C ARG A 162 6.95 11.96 5.06
N LEU A 163 7.43 11.21 4.06
CA LEU A 163 7.04 11.42 2.67
C LEU A 163 5.52 11.32 2.47
N PHE A 164 4.84 10.51 3.29
CA PHE A 164 3.42 10.27 3.17
C PHE A 164 2.57 10.95 4.26
N GLU A 165 3.18 11.55 5.28
CA GLU A 165 2.53 12.03 6.52
C GLU A 165 1.22 12.81 6.31
N ASP A 166 1.21 13.79 5.41
CA ASP A 166 0.10 14.71 5.13
C ASP A 166 -0.87 14.19 4.05
N LEU A 167 -0.68 12.97 3.55
CA LEU A 167 -1.56 12.39 2.53
C LEU A 167 -2.72 11.64 3.19
N ASP A 168 -3.96 12.03 2.87
CA ASP A 168 -5.15 11.24 3.18
C ASP A 168 -5.25 10.08 2.17
N MET A 169 -4.72 8.92 2.54
CA MET A 169 -4.65 7.77 1.64
C MET A 169 -6.02 7.26 1.24
N VAL A 170 -7.04 7.40 2.10
CA VAL A 170 -8.38 6.92 1.81
C VAL A 170 -9.11 7.85 0.84
N ALA A 171 -8.93 9.16 0.95
CA ALA A 171 -9.46 10.10 -0.03
C ALA A 171 -8.76 9.96 -1.40
N LEU A 172 -7.44 9.76 -1.39
CA LEU A 172 -6.66 9.52 -2.61
C LEU A 172 -7.06 8.22 -3.30
N GLN A 173 -7.35 7.16 -2.53
CA GLN A 173 -7.87 5.90 -3.08
C GLN A 173 -9.26 6.06 -3.69
N LYS A 174 -10.19 6.76 -3.03
CA LYS A 174 -11.54 7.02 -3.56
C LYS A 174 -11.54 7.81 -4.89
N SER A 175 -10.46 8.55 -5.15
CA SER A 175 -10.31 9.37 -6.36
C SER A 175 -9.43 8.69 -7.43
N ASP A 176 -9.11 7.40 -7.27
CA ASP A 176 -8.17 6.60 -8.08
C ASP A 176 -6.71 7.10 -8.12
N ILE A 177 -6.42 8.28 -7.56
CA ILE A 177 -5.09 8.91 -7.52
C ILE A 177 -4.05 7.99 -6.87
N LEU A 178 -4.40 7.30 -5.78
CA LEU A 178 -3.46 6.42 -5.10
C LEU A 178 -3.06 5.22 -5.97
N GLY A 179 -4.02 4.63 -6.68
CA GLY A 179 -3.76 3.51 -7.60
C GLY A 179 -2.89 3.95 -8.78
N ASP A 180 -3.23 5.07 -9.41
CA ASP A 180 -2.46 5.63 -10.51
C ASP A 180 -1.02 6.02 -10.09
N ALA A 181 -0.84 6.48 -8.85
CA ALA A 181 0.48 6.76 -8.29
C ALA A 181 1.28 5.48 -8.05
N TYR A 182 0.62 4.40 -7.60
CA TYR A 182 1.22 3.08 -7.41
C TYR A 182 1.71 2.49 -8.74
N GLU A 183 0.85 2.47 -9.77
CA GLU A 183 1.18 2.02 -11.13
C GLU A 183 2.33 2.83 -11.73
N TYR A 184 2.28 4.16 -11.57
CA TYR A 184 3.33 5.05 -12.03
C TYR A 184 4.69 4.72 -11.39
N LEU A 185 4.74 4.54 -10.07
CA LEU A 185 5.99 4.19 -9.37
C LEU A 185 6.54 2.84 -9.87
N ILE A 186 5.69 1.82 -9.99
CA ILE A 186 6.10 0.51 -10.53
C ILE A 186 6.72 0.67 -11.92
N GLY A 187 6.07 1.44 -12.79
CA GLY A 187 6.56 1.73 -14.14
C GLY A 187 7.92 2.45 -14.14
N GLN A 188 8.08 3.50 -13.33
CA GLN A 188 9.34 4.25 -13.24
C GLN A 188 10.50 3.37 -12.73
N PHE A 189 10.27 2.59 -11.66
CA PHE A 189 11.30 1.69 -11.14
C PHE A 189 11.66 0.56 -12.13
N ALA A 190 10.70 0.08 -12.92
CA ALA A 190 10.97 -0.88 -13.99
C ALA A 190 11.83 -0.28 -15.11
N MET A 191 11.58 0.99 -15.48
CA MET A 191 12.37 1.69 -16.49
C MET A 191 13.81 1.95 -16.02
N GLU A 192 14.02 2.32 -14.75
CA GLU A 192 15.35 2.62 -14.22
C GLU A 192 16.22 1.38 -13.96
N SER A 193 15.61 0.23 -13.63
CA SER A 193 16.37 -0.98 -13.24
C SER A 193 17.07 -1.68 -14.40
N GLY A 194 16.93 -1.20 -15.65
CA GLY A 194 17.76 -1.57 -16.80
C GLY A 194 17.67 -3.03 -17.27
N LYS A 195 16.86 -3.87 -16.60
CA LYS A 195 16.52 -5.23 -17.03
C LYS A 195 15.63 -5.11 -18.28
N LYS A 196 15.83 -5.99 -19.27
CA LYS A 196 15.09 -5.96 -20.55
C LYS A 196 13.58 -5.82 -20.27
N ALA A 197 13.03 -4.63 -20.54
CA ALA A 197 11.75 -4.15 -20.00
C ALA A 197 10.51 -4.99 -20.36
N GLY A 198 10.62 -5.92 -21.33
CA GLY A 198 9.50 -6.72 -21.81
C GLY A 198 9.04 -7.85 -20.87
N GLU A 199 9.80 -8.19 -19.83
CA GLU A 199 9.47 -9.32 -18.93
C GLU A 199 8.67 -8.92 -17.67
N PHE A 200 8.56 -7.62 -17.33
CA PHE A 200 8.05 -7.20 -16.01
C PHE A 200 6.98 -6.08 -16.03
N TYR A 201 6.90 -5.29 -17.10
CA TYR A 201 5.94 -4.17 -17.16
C TYR A 201 5.43 -3.96 -18.58
N THR A 202 4.10 -3.92 -18.73
CA THR A 202 3.44 -3.56 -19.98
C THR A 202 3.28 -2.05 -20.03
N PRO A 203 3.88 -1.33 -21.01
CA PRO A 203 3.71 0.11 -21.14
C PRO A 203 2.24 0.51 -21.18
N HIS A 204 1.87 1.58 -20.47
CA HIS A 204 0.48 1.97 -20.28
C HIS A 204 -0.29 2.11 -21.59
N GLN A 205 0.29 2.69 -22.65
CA GLN A 205 -0.39 2.81 -23.94
C GLN A 205 -0.71 1.44 -24.58
N VAL A 206 0.12 0.42 -24.35
CA VAL A 206 -0.12 -0.94 -24.85
C VAL A 206 -1.22 -1.60 -24.02
N SER A 207 -1.16 -1.45 -22.69
CA SER A 207 -2.23 -1.93 -21.79
C SER A 207 -3.58 -1.33 -22.13
N GLU A 208 -3.62 -0.04 -22.43
CA GLU A 208 -4.82 0.70 -22.79
C GLU A 208 -5.46 0.17 -24.08
N VAL A 209 -4.65 -0.04 -25.13
CA VAL A 209 -5.15 -0.62 -26.39
C VAL A 209 -5.68 -2.03 -26.18
N MET A 210 -4.96 -2.88 -25.45
CA MET A 210 -5.40 -4.25 -25.16
C MET A 210 -6.69 -4.26 -24.32
N ALA A 211 -6.79 -3.38 -23.33
CA ALA A 211 -7.96 -3.25 -22.48
C ALA A 211 -9.20 -2.82 -23.27
N GLN A 212 -9.08 -1.83 -24.15
CA GLN A 212 -10.18 -1.41 -25.03
C GLN A 212 -10.65 -2.54 -25.95
N ILE A 213 -9.73 -3.35 -26.49
CA ILE A 213 -10.07 -4.51 -27.32
C ILE A 213 -10.86 -5.53 -26.50
N VAL A 214 -10.37 -5.90 -25.31
CA VAL A 214 -11.04 -6.88 -24.44
C VAL A 214 -12.43 -6.38 -23.99
N ALA A 215 -12.55 -5.10 -23.65
CA ALA A 215 -13.79 -4.47 -23.20
C ALA A 215 -14.89 -4.34 -24.28
N THR A 216 -14.57 -4.65 -25.54
CA THR A 216 -15.60 -4.80 -26.59
C THR A 216 -16.55 -5.96 -26.31
N ASN A 217 -16.11 -6.99 -25.57
CA ASN A 217 -16.95 -8.11 -25.17
C ASN A 217 -17.88 -7.73 -24.01
N LYS A 218 -19.16 -7.50 -24.32
CA LYS A 218 -20.18 -7.11 -23.33
C LYS A 218 -20.62 -8.26 -22.41
N SER A 219 -20.29 -9.50 -22.76
CA SER A 219 -20.55 -10.71 -21.94
C SER A 219 -19.33 -11.18 -21.16
N LEU A 220 -18.32 -10.31 -20.97
CA LEU A 220 -17.12 -10.65 -20.23
C LEU A 220 -17.43 -10.87 -18.74
N THR A 221 -17.20 -12.08 -18.25
CA THR A 221 -17.38 -12.46 -16.83
C THR A 221 -16.07 -12.85 -16.15
N SER A 222 -15.01 -13.12 -16.91
CA SER A 222 -13.69 -13.41 -16.36
C SER A 222 -12.56 -13.00 -17.30
N ILE A 223 -11.39 -12.68 -16.72
CA ILE A 223 -10.15 -12.37 -17.45
C ILE A 223 -9.02 -13.20 -16.83
N TYR A 224 -8.16 -13.76 -17.68
CA TYR A 224 -6.98 -14.50 -17.25
C TYR A 224 -5.71 -13.93 -17.89
N ASP A 225 -4.69 -13.66 -17.07
CA ASP A 225 -3.34 -13.32 -17.51
C ASP A 225 -2.32 -14.36 -16.98
N PRO A 226 -1.75 -15.22 -17.84
CA PRO A 226 -0.82 -16.27 -17.42
C PRO A 226 0.57 -15.75 -16.99
N THR A 227 0.86 -14.47 -17.22
CA THR A 227 2.13 -13.82 -16.87
C THR A 227 1.84 -12.39 -16.38
N VAL A 228 1.06 -12.32 -15.31
CA VAL A 228 0.36 -11.11 -14.87
C VAL A 228 1.30 -10.00 -14.39
N GLY A 229 2.53 -10.34 -13.96
CA GLY A 229 3.47 -9.39 -13.40
C GLY A 229 2.83 -8.59 -12.27
N SER A 230 2.76 -7.26 -12.43
CA SER A 230 2.14 -6.34 -11.47
C SER A 230 0.60 -6.33 -11.43
N GLY A 231 -0.09 -7.03 -12.32
CA GLY A 231 -1.56 -6.97 -12.41
C GLY A 231 -2.14 -5.71 -13.06
N SER A 232 -1.30 -4.72 -13.40
CA SER A 232 -1.74 -3.44 -13.98
C SER A 232 -2.61 -3.59 -15.23
N LEU A 233 -2.32 -4.58 -16.08
CA LEU A 233 -3.13 -4.84 -17.28
C LEU A 233 -4.56 -5.27 -16.94
N LEU A 234 -4.72 -6.21 -16.01
CA LEU A 234 -6.03 -6.68 -15.56
C LEU A 234 -6.85 -5.54 -14.97
N LEU A 235 -6.21 -4.67 -14.16
CA LEU A 235 -6.84 -3.48 -13.59
C LEU A 235 -7.21 -2.46 -14.67
N THR A 236 -6.39 -2.30 -15.71
CA THR A 236 -6.70 -1.41 -16.84
C THR A 236 -7.96 -1.88 -17.58
N VAL A 237 -8.16 -3.19 -17.77
CA VAL A 237 -9.41 -3.71 -18.37
C VAL A 237 -10.64 -3.29 -17.56
N LYS A 238 -10.56 -3.29 -16.23
CA LYS A 238 -11.65 -2.83 -15.35
C LYS A 238 -12.15 -1.44 -15.71
N LYS A 239 -11.22 -0.49 -15.95
CA LYS A 239 -11.50 0.92 -16.24
C LYS A 239 -12.33 1.12 -17.52
N HIS A 240 -12.31 0.14 -18.43
CA HIS A 240 -13.06 0.17 -19.71
C HIS A 240 -14.41 -0.57 -19.67
N LEU A 241 -14.76 -1.17 -18.54
CA LEU A 241 -16.02 -1.91 -18.37
C LEU A 241 -17.05 -1.06 -17.65
N SER A 242 -18.33 -1.32 -17.93
CA SER A 242 -19.43 -0.69 -17.19
C SER A 242 -19.45 -1.14 -15.72
N GLU A 243 -20.01 -0.33 -14.82
CA GLU A 243 -20.09 -0.65 -13.39
C GLU A 243 -20.74 -2.02 -13.11
N GLU A 244 -21.78 -2.38 -13.88
CA GLU A 244 -22.45 -3.67 -13.75
C GLU A 244 -21.55 -4.85 -14.14
N GLN A 245 -20.74 -4.69 -15.19
CA GLN A 245 -19.76 -5.69 -15.57
C GLN A 245 -18.64 -5.82 -14.55
N GLN A 246 -18.17 -4.70 -13.97
CA GLN A 246 -17.11 -4.71 -12.97
C GLN A 246 -17.50 -5.51 -11.71
N LYS A 247 -18.78 -5.52 -11.32
CA LYS A 247 -19.28 -6.24 -10.14
C LYS A 247 -19.25 -7.77 -10.30
N VAL A 248 -19.38 -8.27 -11.52
CA VAL A 248 -19.46 -9.71 -11.83
C VAL A 248 -18.19 -10.27 -12.46
N LEU A 249 -17.17 -9.43 -12.63
CA LEU A 249 -15.94 -9.80 -13.30
C LEU A 249 -14.96 -10.47 -12.34
N SER A 250 -14.53 -11.67 -12.69
CA SER A 250 -13.49 -12.40 -11.96
C SER A 250 -12.12 -12.23 -12.62
N TYR A 251 -11.10 -11.92 -11.83
CA TYR A 251 -9.72 -11.81 -12.27
C TYR A 251 -8.94 -13.07 -11.91
N TYR A 252 -8.16 -13.57 -12.87
CA TYR A 252 -7.25 -14.68 -12.67
C TYR A 252 -5.88 -14.29 -13.21
N GLY A 253 -4.83 -14.54 -12.43
CA GLY A 253 -3.46 -14.19 -12.80
C GLY A 253 -2.50 -15.28 -12.36
N GLN A 254 -1.44 -15.50 -13.15
CA GLN A 254 -0.30 -16.32 -12.75
C GLN A 254 0.98 -15.52 -12.92
N GLU A 255 1.87 -15.57 -11.92
CA GLU A 255 3.20 -14.98 -11.98
C GLU A 255 4.21 -15.98 -11.41
N LYS A 256 5.38 -16.04 -12.04
CA LYS A 256 6.48 -16.90 -11.61
C LYS A 256 7.24 -16.30 -10.43
N THR A 257 7.30 -14.98 -10.35
CA THR A 257 8.11 -14.22 -9.39
C THR A 257 7.25 -13.69 -8.24
N GLN A 258 7.42 -14.26 -7.05
CA GLN A 258 6.66 -13.90 -5.85
C GLN A 258 6.77 -12.41 -5.44
N ARG A 259 7.81 -11.70 -5.88
CA ARG A 259 8.07 -10.28 -5.54
C ARG A 259 7.20 -9.27 -6.31
N LEU A 260 6.41 -9.69 -7.29
CA LEU A 260 5.68 -8.78 -8.19
C LEU A 260 4.15 -8.84 -8.07
N THR A 261 3.61 -9.79 -7.32
CA THR A 261 2.17 -10.09 -7.24
C THR A 261 1.53 -9.93 -5.87
N THR A 262 2.27 -9.40 -4.88
CA THR A 262 1.72 -9.07 -3.56
C THR A 262 1.06 -7.70 -3.54
#